data_AF-A0A242BX61-F1
#
_entry.id   AF-A0A242BX61-F1
#
_cell.length_a   1.000
_cell.length_b   1.000
_cell.length_c   1.000
_cell.angle_alpha   90.00
_cell.angle_beta   90.00
_cell.angle_gamma   90.00
#
_symmetry.space_group_name_H-M   'P 1'
#
loop_
_entity.id
_entity.type
_entity.pdbx_description
1 polymer ?
#
loop_
_entity_poly.entity_id
_entity_poly.type
_entity_poly.pdbx_seq_one_letter_code
_entity_poly.pdbx_strand_id
1 'polypeptide(L)'
;MYEELNDSEQKEELPNVTIATTYEYQRPAIQAALFVLWRIHNKGYQVGTRLFYEEIHQHIHATKGAYKEALAFLEGAGVVVNEVVVENKVPAVLIQRYGILEHD
;
A
#
# COMPACT_ATOMS: atom_id res chain seq x y z
N MET A 1 -34.96 0.73 26.86
CA MET A 1 -34.11 1.93 26.97
C MET A 1 -32.69 1.42 26.79
N TYR A 2 -32.01 1.98 25.80
CA TYR A 2 -30.98 1.37 24.95
C TYR A 2 -29.91 0.50 25.62
N GLU A 3 -29.66 -0.66 25.00
CA GLU A 3 -28.50 -1.51 25.19
C GLU A 3 -27.26 -0.77 24.66
N GLU A 4 -26.26 -0.57 25.51
CA GLU A 4 -24.96 -0.05 25.11
C GLU A 4 -24.20 -1.19 24.41
N LEU A 5 -24.17 -1.14 23.07
CA LEU A 5 -23.36 -2.02 22.26
C LEU A 5 -21.89 -1.63 22.41
N ASN A 6 -21.11 -2.65 22.74
CA ASN A 6 -19.70 -2.62 23.09
C ASN A 6 -18.88 -2.46 21.80
N ASP A 7 -18.48 -1.23 21.44
CA ASP A 7 -17.54 -0.94 20.34
C ASP A 7 -16.09 -1.27 20.76
N SER A 8 -15.86 -2.54 21.10
CA SER A 8 -14.52 -3.11 21.09
C SER A 8 -14.28 -3.66 19.69
N GLU A 9 -14.11 -2.75 18.72
CA GLU A 9 -13.50 -3.11 17.44
C GLU A 9 -12.14 -3.73 17.76
N GLN A 10 -12.08 -5.04 17.54
CA GLN A 10 -10.85 -5.81 17.55
C GLN A 10 -9.92 -5.16 16.54
N LYS A 11 -8.98 -4.35 17.03
CA LYS A 11 -7.77 -4.02 16.29
C LYS A 11 -7.04 -5.35 16.11
N GLU A 12 -7.34 -6.07 15.05
CA GLU A 12 -6.45 -7.10 14.55
C GLU A 12 -5.12 -6.38 14.30
N GLU A 13 -4.15 -6.60 15.19
CA GLU A 13 -2.78 -6.17 15.00
C GLU A 13 -2.29 -6.87 13.74
N LEU A 14 -2.42 -6.17 12.62
CA LEU A 14 -1.76 -6.53 11.37
C LEU A 14 -0.30 -6.82 11.72
N PRO A 15 0.28 -7.91 11.22
CA PRO A 15 1.66 -8.26 11.52
C PRO A 15 2.52 -7.02 11.27
N ASN A 16 3.48 -6.76 12.16
CA ASN A 16 4.36 -5.60 12.10
C ASN A 16 5.30 -5.71 10.88
N VAL A 17 4.71 -5.58 9.70
CA VAL A 17 5.35 -5.79 8.41
C VAL A 17 6.05 -4.50 8.05
N THR A 18 7.37 -4.56 8.03
CA THR A 18 8.19 -3.41 7.64
C THR A 18 8.18 -3.31 6.12
N ILE A 19 7.47 -2.32 5.58
CA ILE A 19 7.27 -2.10 4.14
C ILE A 19 8.53 -1.52 3.49
N ALA A 20 9.12 -0.50 4.11
CA ALA A 20 10.30 0.19 3.59
C ALA A 20 11.06 0.90 4.71
N THR A 21 12.38 1.05 4.57
CA THR A 21 13.25 1.71 5.57
C THR A 21 12.89 3.18 5.81
N THR A 22 12.32 3.86 4.81
CA THR A 22 11.94 5.27 4.91
C THR A 22 10.45 5.48 5.20
N TYR A 23 9.67 4.39 5.38
CA TYR A 23 8.20 4.41 5.33
C TYR A 23 7.55 5.43 6.28
N GLU A 24 7.97 5.46 7.55
CA GLU A 24 7.38 6.34 8.58
C GLU A 24 7.58 7.83 8.31
N TYR A 25 8.63 8.20 7.57
CA TYR A 25 8.97 9.58 7.25
C TYR A 25 8.28 10.10 6.00
N GLN A 26 7.53 9.24 5.30
CA GLN A 26 6.84 9.61 4.07
C GLN A 26 5.45 10.17 4.36
N ARG A 27 5.00 11.09 3.51
CA ARG A 27 3.61 11.55 3.53
C ARG A 27 2.63 10.39 3.23
N PRO A 28 1.37 10.43 3.70
CA PRO A 28 0.42 9.31 3.58
C PRO A 28 0.22 8.77 2.15
N ALA A 29 0.22 9.66 1.14
CA ALA A 29 0.12 9.24 -0.26
C ALA A 29 1.31 8.37 -0.70
N ILE A 30 2.52 8.71 -0.25
CA ILE A 30 3.72 7.92 -0.57
C ILE A 30 3.74 6.62 0.23
N GLN A 31 3.29 6.63 1.49
CA GLN A 31 3.11 5.39 2.26
C GLN A 31 2.19 4.39 1.55
N ALA A 32 1.05 4.86 1.04
CA ALA A 32 0.14 4.03 0.25
C ALA A 32 0.78 3.52 -1.05
N ALA A 33 1.54 4.36 -1.76
CA ALA A 33 2.28 3.92 -2.94
C ALA A 33 3.35 2.86 -2.58
N LEU A 34 4.09 3.05 -1.49
CA LEU A 34 5.11 2.11 -1.03
C LEU A 34 4.53 0.77 -0.63
N PHE A 35 3.35 0.75 0.01
CA PHE A 35 2.63 -0.49 0.29
C PHE A 35 2.36 -1.28 -1.01
N VAL A 36 1.84 -0.62 -2.05
CA VAL A 36 1.57 -1.27 -3.34
C VAL A 36 2.87 -1.76 -3.99
N LEU A 37 3.91 -0.93 -4.03
CA LEU A 37 5.20 -1.33 -4.60
C LEU A 37 5.80 -2.52 -3.84
N TRP A 38 5.72 -2.52 -2.51
CA TRP A 38 6.17 -3.62 -1.67
C TRP A 38 5.39 -4.92 -1.95
N ARG A 39 4.06 -4.84 -2.14
CA ARG A 39 3.25 -6.00 -2.55
C ARG A 39 3.67 -6.52 -3.92
N ILE A 40 3.97 -5.66 -4.88
CA ILE A 40 4.46 -6.08 -6.21
C ILE A 40 5.85 -6.72 -6.10
N HIS A 41 6.77 -6.07 -5.38
CA HIS A 41 8.13 -6.55 -5.16
C HIS A 41 8.15 -7.97 -4.56
N ASN A 42 7.26 -8.22 -3.60
CA ASN A 42 7.09 -9.49 -2.91
C ASN A 42 6.06 -10.43 -3.56
N LYS A 43 5.66 -10.17 -4.81
CA LYS A 43 4.72 -10.98 -5.62
C LYS A 43 3.32 -11.16 -5.00
N GLY A 44 2.98 -10.39 -3.98
CA GLY A 44 1.64 -10.31 -3.41
C GLY A 44 0.64 -9.60 -4.33
N TYR A 45 1.12 -8.74 -5.22
CA TYR A 45 0.38 -8.27 -6.40
C TYR A 45 1.14 -8.65 -7.67
N GLN A 46 0.39 -9.08 -8.68
CA GLN A 46 0.93 -9.53 -9.96
C GLN A 46 0.33 -8.70 -11.10
N VAL A 47 0.90 -8.82 -12.29
CA VAL A 47 0.34 -8.15 -13.47
C VAL A 47 -1.11 -8.60 -13.68
N GLY A 48 -2.01 -7.64 -13.90
CA GLY A 48 -3.45 -7.86 -13.99
C GLY A 48 -4.18 -7.80 -12.65
N THR A 49 -3.47 -7.72 -11.51
CA THR A 49 -4.11 -7.46 -10.22
C THR A 49 -4.75 -6.08 -10.23
N ARG A 50 -6.05 -6.04 -9.88
CA ARG A 50 -6.78 -4.80 -9.65
C ARG A 50 -6.60 -4.35 -8.20
N LEU A 51 -6.24 -3.10 -8.02
CA LEU A 51 -6.13 -2.45 -6.72
C LEU A 51 -7.53 -1.97 -6.29
N PHE A 52 -7.83 -2.17 -5.01
CA PHE A 52 -9.05 -1.70 -4.39
C PHE A 52 -8.70 -0.80 -3.21
N TYR A 53 -9.37 0.35 -3.13
CA TYR A 53 -9.18 1.28 -2.02
C TYR A 53 -9.42 0.60 -0.67
N GLU A 54 -10.48 -0.20 -0.59
CA GLU A 54 -10.92 -0.86 0.64
C GLU A 54 -9.85 -1.81 1.18
N GLU A 55 -9.18 -2.56 0.31
CA GLU A 55 -8.09 -3.46 0.70
C GLU A 55 -6.92 -2.66 1.30
N ILE A 56 -6.46 -1.62 0.60
CA ILE A 56 -5.32 -0.81 1.05
C ILE A 56 -5.68 -0.05 2.33
N HIS A 57 -6.92 0.44 2.44
CA HIS A 57 -7.42 1.08 3.65
C HIS A 57 -7.41 0.14 4.86
N GLN A 58 -7.80 -1.13 4.67
CA GLN A 58 -7.76 -2.12 5.75
C GLN A 58 -6.34 -2.42 6.23
N HIS A 59 -5.33 -2.40 5.34
CA HIS A 59 -3.96 -2.75 5.71
C HIS A 59 -3.15 -1.61 6.32
N ILE A 60 -3.37 -0.37 5.87
CA ILE A 60 -2.52 0.76 6.27
C ILE A 60 -3.31 2.02 6.65
N HIS A 61 -4.64 1.91 6.77
CA HIS A 61 -5.54 3.02 7.10
C HIS A 61 -5.38 4.24 6.18
N ALA A 62 -5.02 4.02 4.91
CA ALA A 62 -4.89 5.07 3.92
C ALA A 62 -6.22 5.81 3.71
N THR A 63 -6.18 7.13 3.60
CA THR A 63 -7.38 7.93 3.26
C THR A 63 -7.66 7.88 1.76
N LYS A 64 -8.92 8.13 1.35
CA LYS A 64 -9.28 8.20 -0.08
C LYS A 64 -8.46 9.21 -0.88
N GLY A 65 -8.08 10.33 -0.26
CA GLY A 65 -7.21 11.33 -0.89
C GLY A 65 -5.80 10.79 -1.13
N ALA A 66 -5.20 10.22 -0.08
CA ALA A 66 -3.88 9.59 -0.16
C ALA A 66 -3.84 8.45 -1.19
N TYR A 67 -4.90 7.65 -1.28
CA TYR A 67 -5.03 6.58 -2.29
C TYR A 67 -5.01 7.12 -3.72
N LYS A 68 -5.78 8.18 -4.02
CA LYS A 68 -5.79 8.78 -5.36
C LYS A 68 -4.42 9.36 -5.74
N GLU A 69 -3.75 10.03 -4.80
CA GLU A 69 -2.40 10.54 -5.03
C GLU A 69 -1.39 9.41 -5.20
N ALA A 70 -1.54 8.30 -4.46
CA ALA A 70 -0.72 7.11 -4.62
C ALA A 70 -0.89 6.50 -6.03
N LEU A 71 -2.13 6.37 -6.53
CA LEU A 71 -2.39 5.91 -7.88
C LEU A 71 -1.70 6.78 -8.93
N ALA A 72 -1.81 8.11 -8.82
CA ALA A 72 -1.13 9.03 -9.73
C ALA A 72 0.40 8.87 -9.69
N PHE A 73 0.98 8.64 -8.51
CA PHE A 73 2.40 8.34 -8.37
C PHE A 73 2.78 7.02 -9.05
N LEU A 74 2.00 5.95 -8.83
CA LEU A 74 2.24 4.62 -9.40
C LEU A 74 2.08 4.59 -10.93
N GLU A 75 1.14 5.38 -11.46
CA GLU A 75 0.95 5.63 -12.89
C GLU A 75 2.14 6.38 -13.48
N GLY A 76 2.60 7.45 -12.81
CA GLY A 76 3.81 8.17 -13.22
C GLY A 76 5.08 7.30 -13.17
N ALA A 77 5.11 6.28 -12.30
CA ALA A 77 6.18 5.29 -12.23
C ALA A 77 6.04 4.16 -13.26
N GLY A 78 4.93 4.08 -14.01
CA GLY A 78 4.68 3.06 -15.02
C GLY A 78 4.37 1.67 -14.46
N VAL A 79 3.97 1.56 -13.19
CA VAL A 79 3.76 0.28 -12.50
C VAL A 79 2.28 -0.11 -12.45
N VAL A 80 1.40 0.89 -12.44
CA VAL A 80 -0.06 0.75 -12.39
C VAL A 80 -0.68 1.62 -13.48
N VAL A 81 -1.79 1.20 -14.07
CA VAL A 81 -2.62 2.02 -14.97
C VAL A 81 -4.09 1.75 -14.66
N ASN A 82 -4.88 2.80 -14.40
CA ASN A 82 -6.31 2.67 -14.10
C ASN A 82 -6.58 1.63 -12.99
N GLU A 83 -5.85 1.73 -11.88
CA GLU A 83 -5.92 0.80 -10.74
C GLU A 83 -5.50 -0.65 -11.05
N VAL A 84 -4.93 -0.95 -12.22
CA VAL A 84 -4.45 -2.28 -12.57
C VAL A 84 -2.92 -2.30 -12.59
N VAL A 85 -2.33 -3.27 -11.90
CA VAL A 85 -0.88 -3.51 -11.95
C VAL A 85 -0.49 -3.97 -13.36
N VAL A 86 0.43 -3.26 -14.00
CA VAL A 86 0.88 -3.54 -15.37
C VAL A 86 2.31 -4.04 -15.45
N GLU A 87 3.07 -3.92 -14.36
CA GLU A 87 4.48 -4.30 -14.31
C GLU A 87 4.73 -5.36 -13.23
N ASN A 88 5.61 -6.32 -13.52
CA ASN A 88 5.90 -7.43 -12.60
C ASN A 88 7.10 -7.16 -11.67
N LYS A 89 7.82 -6.06 -11.89
CA LYS A 89 8.99 -5.65 -11.11
C LYS A 89 8.94 -4.17 -10.76
N VAL A 90 9.21 -3.86 -9.51
CA VAL A 90 9.40 -2.47 -9.10
C VAL A 90 10.70 -1.93 -9.70
N PRO A 91 10.70 -0.72 -10.32
CA PRO A 91 11.92 -0.08 -10.79
C PRO A 91 12.99 0.01 -9.70
N ALA A 92 14.22 -0.41 -10.02
CA ALA A 92 15.33 -0.48 -9.06
C ALA A 92 15.62 0.86 -8.36
N VAL A 93 15.43 1.98 -9.07
CA VAL A 93 15.59 3.33 -8.51
C VAL A 93 14.61 3.61 -7.35
N LEU A 94 13.39 3.07 -7.42
CA LEU A 94 12.39 3.23 -6.36
C LEU A 94 12.72 2.34 -5.16
N ILE A 95 13.18 1.11 -5.42
CA ILE A 95 13.66 0.20 -4.36
C ILE A 95 14.79 0.88 -3.57
N GLN A 96 15.81 1.40 -4.26
CA GLN A 96 16.95 2.05 -3.61
C GLN A 96 16.56 3.35 -2.91
N ARG A 97 15.74 4.19 -3.55
CA ARG A 97 15.36 5.51 -3.02
C ARG A 97 14.55 5.40 -1.73
N TYR A 98 13.61 4.46 -1.68
CA TYR A 98 12.70 4.32 -0.55
C TYR A 98 13.12 3.21 0.42
N GLY A 99 14.06 2.35 0.00
CA GLY A 99 14.51 1.17 0.70
C GLY A 99 13.37 0.17 0.90
N ILE A 100 12.70 -0.21 -0.19
CA ILE A 100 11.62 -1.21 -0.19
C ILE A 100 12.22 -2.57 0.19
N LEU A 101 11.61 -3.26 1.16
CA LEU A 101 12.15 -4.49 1.73
C LEU A 101 11.55 -5.74 1.07
N GLU A 102 12.34 -6.81 1.03
CA GLU A 102 11.84 -8.15 0.73
C GLU A 102 11.13 -8.71 1.97
N HIS A 103 10.07 -9.48 1.75
CA HIS A 103 9.41 -10.29 2.77
C HIS A 103 10.16 -11.62 2.82
N ASP A 104 10.88 -11.86 3.91
CA ASP A 104 11.51 -13.17 4.20
C ASP A 104 10.47 -14.30 4.33
#